data_AF-A0A2P9CM36-F1
#
_entry.id   AF-A0A2P9CM36-F1
#
_cell.length_a   1.000
_cell.length_b   1.000
_cell.length_c   1.000
_cell.angle_alpha   90.00
_cell.angle_beta   90.00
_cell.angle_gamma   90.00
#
_symmetry.space_group_name_H-M   'P 1'
#
loop_
_entity.id
_entity.type
_entity.pdbx_description
1 polymer ?
#
loop_
_entity_poly.entity_id
_entity_poly.type
_entity_poly.pdbx_seq_one_letter_code
_entity_poly.pdbx_strand_id
1 'polypeptide(L)'
;MPQNDYIELHRKRYGYRFDHFEKVRKKEARKVHKDSLKAKKLRGIKAKIYNKKKYTEKVNLKKTLKSHELKDIKRTETLKDDNGLPSYLLDRQQTKQTQILTNLIKQKRKSKCGKWQLPIPKIQALNEAEMLRVVKSGKRRRKTWKRLIDKISFVGNDFTRKNPKFERYIRPSSLRFKKANVYHSELKSTFSLDIISVKVNPQSNLYTNLGIITKGTIIEVNVSELGLVTQSGKVIWAKFAQVTNNPELDGCINATLLV
;
A
#
# COMPACT_ATOMS: atom_id res chain seq x y z
N MET A 1 -30.64 -28.97 19.80
CA MET A 1 -29.90 -27.74 20.16
C MET A 1 -30.48 -27.23 21.46
N PRO A 2 -29.67 -26.77 22.43
CA PRO A 2 -30.22 -26.14 23.62
C PRO A 2 -30.95 -24.84 23.21
N GLN A 3 -32.13 -24.63 23.76
CA GLN A 3 -33.05 -23.55 23.38
C GLN A 3 -32.82 -22.32 24.28
N ASN A 4 -32.78 -21.13 23.67
CA ASN A 4 -32.65 -19.82 24.33
C ASN A 4 -31.38 -19.66 25.21
N ASP A 5 -31.36 -18.66 26.10
CA ASP A 5 -30.26 -18.37 27.05
C ASP A 5 -30.36 -19.23 28.33
N TYR A 6 -30.40 -20.55 28.15
CA TYR A 6 -30.57 -21.53 29.24
C TYR A 6 -29.52 -21.39 30.36
N ILE A 7 -28.29 -20.93 30.07
CA ILE A 7 -27.23 -20.69 31.07
C ILE A 7 -27.54 -19.50 31.97
N GLU A 8 -28.05 -18.40 31.40
CA GLU A 8 -28.45 -17.23 32.19
C GLU A 8 -29.69 -17.53 33.02
N LEU A 9 -30.67 -18.24 32.44
CA LEU A 9 -31.85 -18.71 33.16
C LEU A 9 -31.47 -19.63 34.33
N HIS A 10 -30.52 -20.54 34.13
CA HIS A 10 -29.99 -21.39 35.20
C HIS A 10 -29.33 -20.56 36.30
N ARG A 11 -28.52 -19.55 35.96
CA ARG A 11 -27.90 -18.65 36.95
C ARG A 11 -28.91 -17.78 37.70
N LYS A 12 -30.01 -17.37 37.05
CA LYS A 12 -31.11 -16.64 37.69
C LYS A 12 -31.89 -17.53 38.67
N ARG A 13 -32.13 -18.80 38.32
CA ARG A 13 -32.88 -19.76 39.13
C ARG A 13 -32.08 -20.36 40.29
N TYR A 14 -30.83 -20.74 40.03
CA TYR A 14 -30.00 -21.52 40.95
C TYR A 14 -28.76 -20.75 41.42
N GLY A 15 -28.56 -19.52 40.95
CA GLY A 15 -27.41 -18.70 41.32
C GLY A 15 -26.12 -19.14 40.66
N TYR A 16 -25.02 -18.58 41.17
CA TYR A 16 -23.67 -19.05 40.87
C TYR A 16 -23.25 -20.11 41.89
N ARG A 17 -22.21 -20.86 41.55
CA ARG A 17 -21.53 -21.73 42.53
C ARG A 17 -21.10 -20.89 43.74
N PHE A 18 -21.28 -21.40 44.95
CA PHE A 18 -21.07 -20.65 46.20
C PHE A 18 -19.70 -19.96 46.31
N ASP A 19 -18.63 -20.56 45.78
CA ASP A 19 -17.26 -20.04 45.81
C ASP A 19 -16.86 -19.20 44.56
N HIS A 20 -17.80 -18.94 43.64
CA HIS A 20 -17.52 -18.28 42.37
C HIS A 20 -16.92 -16.88 42.57
N PHE A 21 -17.59 -16.05 43.37
CA PHE A 21 -17.17 -14.66 43.59
C PHE A 21 -15.84 -14.58 44.34
N GLU A 22 -15.60 -15.46 45.31
CA GLU A 22 -14.31 -15.55 45.99
C GLU A 22 -13.17 -15.92 45.04
N LYS A 23 -13.40 -16.90 44.16
CA LYS A 23 -12.42 -17.34 43.16
C LYS A 23 -12.11 -16.23 42.16
N VAL A 24 -13.12 -15.51 41.69
CA VAL A 24 -12.96 -14.37 40.77
C VAL A 24 -12.13 -13.27 41.43
N ARG A 25 -12.51 -12.84 42.65
CA ARG A 25 -11.77 -11.84 43.43
C ARG A 25 -10.30 -12.23 43.63
N LYS A 26 -10.05 -13.48 44.07
CA LYS A 26 -8.68 -14.01 44.24
C LYS A 26 -7.92 -14.11 42.91
N LYS A 27 -8.61 -14.30 41.78
CA LYS A 27 -7.98 -14.37 40.44
C LYS A 27 -7.56 -12.98 39.95
N GLU A 28 -8.39 -11.97 40.18
CA GLU A 28 -8.11 -10.57 39.82
C GLU A 28 -6.97 -10.00 40.66
N ALA A 29 -7.00 -10.19 41.98
CA ALA A 29 -5.92 -9.75 42.87
C ALA A 29 -4.56 -10.38 42.46
N ARG A 30 -4.53 -11.68 42.12
CA ARG A 30 -3.30 -12.37 41.68
C ARG A 30 -2.84 -11.98 40.27
N LYS A 31 -3.67 -11.29 39.47
CA LYS A 31 -3.38 -10.98 38.06
C LYS A 31 -2.14 -10.09 37.94
N VAL A 32 -1.98 -9.09 38.82
CA VAL A 32 -0.84 -8.16 38.79
C VAL A 32 0.49 -8.90 38.96
N HIS A 33 0.59 -9.78 39.96
CA HIS A 33 1.79 -10.59 40.19
C HIS A 33 2.04 -11.58 39.05
N LYS A 34 0.98 -12.24 38.55
CA LYS A 34 1.10 -13.17 37.41
C LYS A 34 1.59 -12.46 36.14
N ASP A 35 1.11 -11.25 35.88
CA ASP A 35 1.50 -10.46 34.72
C ASP A 35 2.96 -9.99 34.82
N SER A 36 3.41 -9.57 36.00
CA SER A 36 4.82 -9.24 36.26
C SER A 36 5.73 -10.46 36.10
N LEU A 37 5.32 -11.60 36.66
CA LEU A 37 6.05 -12.86 36.54
C LEU A 37 6.15 -13.34 35.09
N LYS A 38 5.05 -13.24 34.32
CA LYS A 38 5.06 -13.55 32.88
C LYS A 38 6.02 -12.64 32.12
N ALA A 39 6.05 -11.35 32.42
CA ALA A 39 6.98 -10.42 31.78
C ALA A 39 8.45 -10.84 31.97
N LYS A 40 8.81 -11.32 33.17
CA LYS A 40 10.17 -11.75 33.52
C LYS A 40 10.53 -13.14 33.00
N LYS A 41 9.57 -14.08 33.00
CA LYS A 41 9.83 -15.50 32.68
C LYS A 41 9.66 -15.86 31.21
N LEU A 42 8.82 -15.15 30.46
CA LEU A 42 8.63 -15.43 29.04
C LEU A 42 9.93 -15.17 28.26
N ARG A 43 10.28 -16.07 27.35
CA ARG A 43 11.48 -15.97 26.50
C ARG A 43 11.09 -16.02 25.02
N GLY A 44 11.99 -15.52 24.16
CA GLY A 44 11.83 -15.59 22.70
C GLY A 44 10.59 -14.87 22.17
N ILE A 45 9.91 -15.46 21.19
CA ILE A 45 8.75 -14.87 20.50
C ILE A 45 7.60 -14.61 21.47
N LYS A 46 7.38 -15.49 22.46
CA LYS A 46 6.31 -15.33 23.45
C LYS A 46 6.48 -14.05 24.28
N ALA A 47 7.72 -13.70 24.63
CA ALA A 47 8.03 -12.44 25.31
C ALA A 47 7.74 -11.23 24.44
N LYS A 48 8.16 -11.27 23.16
CA LYS A 48 7.92 -10.18 22.18
C LYS A 48 6.43 -9.91 21.99
N ILE A 49 5.61 -10.95 21.80
CA ILE A 49 4.15 -10.84 21.66
C ILE A 49 3.53 -10.26 22.93
N TYR A 50 3.95 -10.75 24.10
CA TYR A 50 3.44 -10.27 25.39
C TYR A 50 3.73 -8.78 25.61
N ASN A 51 4.96 -8.34 25.34
CA ASN A 51 5.34 -6.93 25.47
C ASN A 51 4.61 -6.03 24.47
N LYS A 52 4.42 -6.49 23.21
CA LYS A 52 3.61 -5.78 22.21
C LYS A 52 2.18 -5.58 22.70
N LYS A 53 1.55 -6.62 23.25
CA LYS A 53 0.21 -6.55 23.83
C LYS A 53 0.13 -5.57 25.01
N LYS A 54 1.11 -5.61 25.93
CA LYS A 54 1.17 -4.67 27.06
C LYS A 54 1.37 -3.22 26.62
N TYR A 55 2.15 -2.98 25.56
CA TYR A 55 2.29 -1.65 24.98
C TYR A 55 0.96 -1.13 24.41
N THR A 56 0.23 -1.95 23.65
CA THR A 56 -1.08 -1.55 23.10
C THR A 56 -2.11 -1.29 24.19
N GLU A 57 -2.14 -2.10 25.25
CA GLU A 57 -3.01 -1.88 26.42
C GLU A 57 -2.74 -0.51 27.08
N LYS A 58 -1.46 -0.17 27.30
CA LYS A 58 -1.05 1.12 27.87
C LYS A 58 -1.42 2.30 26.97
N VAL A 59 -1.17 2.20 25.66
CA VAL A 59 -1.51 3.26 24.70
C VAL A 59 -3.02 3.48 24.66
N ASN A 60 -3.81 2.41 24.65
CA ASN A 60 -5.27 2.52 24.67
C ASN A 60 -5.77 3.19 25.95
N LEU A 61 -5.25 2.78 27.12
CA LEU A 61 -5.60 3.41 28.39
C LEU A 61 -5.24 4.89 28.42
N LYS A 62 -4.06 5.26 27.90
CA LYS A 62 -3.64 6.67 27.81
C LYS A 62 -4.58 7.48 26.90
N LYS A 63 -5.02 6.91 25.79
CA LYS A 63 -6.00 7.54 24.89
C LYS A 63 -7.37 7.70 25.55
N THR A 64 -7.84 6.70 26.30
CA THR A 64 -9.14 6.78 26.98
C THR A 64 -9.13 7.81 28.10
N LEU A 65 -8.06 7.86 28.91
CA LEU A 65 -7.90 8.88 29.95
C LEU A 65 -7.89 10.28 29.33
N LYS A 66 -7.07 10.50 28.30
CA LYS A 66 -7.03 11.78 27.57
C LYS A 66 -8.39 12.16 26.98
N SER A 67 -9.15 11.20 26.45
CA SER A 67 -10.48 11.48 25.92
C SER A 67 -11.49 11.85 27.00
N HIS A 68 -11.34 11.33 28.23
CA HIS A 68 -12.18 11.70 29.36
C HIS A 68 -11.83 13.11 29.84
N GLU A 69 -10.55 13.39 30.05
CA GLU A 69 -10.04 14.74 30.43
C GLU A 69 -10.50 15.82 29.45
N LEU A 70 -10.50 15.53 28.14
CA LEU A 70 -10.96 16.46 27.11
C LEU A 70 -12.48 16.65 27.08
N LYS A 71 -13.29 15.69 27.56
CA LYS A 71 -14.74 15.86 27.69
C LYS A 71 -15.10 16.80 28.83
N ASP A 72 -14.33 16.74 29.92
CA ASP A 72 -14.54 17.58 31.09
C ASP A 72 -14.22 19.07 30.79
N ILE A 73 -13.34 19.32 29.81
CA ILE A 73 -13.02 20.65 29.31
C ILE A 73 -13.90 20.98 28.10
N LYS A 74 -14.95 21.80 28.29
CA LYS A 74 -15.75 22.35 27.18
C LYS A 74 -14.89 23.28 26.34
N ARG A 75 -14.32 22.78 25.25
CA ARG A 75 -13.74 23.62 24.19
C ARG A 75 -14.85 24.00 23.22
N THR A 76 -15.07 25.29 23.04
CA THR A 76 -15.77 25.84 21.87
C THR A 76 -14.84 25.67 20.68
N GLU A 77 -14.85 24.49 20.07
CA GLU A 77 -14.15 24.29 18.81
C GLU A 77 -14.89 25.09 17.73
N THR A 78 -14.33 26.23 17.34
CA THR A 78 -14.66 26.83 16.05
C THR A 78 -14.10 25.90 14.99
N LEU A 79 -14.98 25.10 14.40
CA LEU A 79 -14.67 24.38 13.17
C LEU A 79 -14.30 25.44 12.13
N LYS A 80 -13.00 25.72 11.98
CA LYS A 80 -12.50 26.41 10.80
C LYS A 80 -12.60 25.43 9.66
N ASP A 81 -13.74 25.46 8.99
CA ASP A 81 -13.89 24.85 7.68
C ASP A 81 -13.01 25.65 6.71
N ASP A 82 -11.75 25.25 6.59
CA ASP A 82 -10.79 25.88 5.67
C ASP A 82 -11.26 25.77 4.20
N ASN A 83 -12.21 24.88 3.91
CA ASN A 83 -12.92 24.78 2.64
C ASN A 83 -14.43 24.90 2.89
N GLY A 84 -15.02 26.05 2.54
CA GLY A 84 -16.46 26.28 2.57
C GLY A 84 -17.20 25.36 1.59
N LEU A 85 -17.39 24.10 1.98
CA LEU A 85 -18.12 23.10 1.22
C LEU A 85 -19.62 23.38 1.33
N PRO A 86 -20.38 23.26 0.23
CA PRO A 86 -21.83 23.31 0.28
C PRO A 86 -22.42 22.26 1.25
N SER A 87 -23.56 22.58 1.89
CA SER A 87 -24.17 21.75 2.93
C SER A 87 -24.42 20.29 2.52
N TYR A 88 -24.77 20.06 1.25
CA TYR A 88 -24.99 18.73 0.68
C TYR A 88 -23.71 17.88 0.50
N LEU A 89 -22.52 18.46 0.78
CA LEU A 89 -21.22 17.79 0.75
C LEU A 89 -20.54 17.67 2.12
N LEU A 90 -21.06 18.30 3.18
CA LEU A 90 -20.46 18.34 4.53
C LEU A 90 -20.42 16.96 5.21
N ASP A 91 -21.51 16.20 5.13
CA ASP A 91 -21.66 14.91 5.84
C ASP A 91 -21.17 13.70 5.04
N ARG A 92 -20.68 13.90 3.82
CA ARG A 92 -20.06 12.82 3.04
C ARG A 92 -18.63 12.66 3.56
N GLN A 93 -18.27 11.48 4.09
CA GLN A 93 -16.87 11.10 4.29
C GLN A 93 -16.16 11.13 2.93
N GLN A 94 -15.61 12.29 2.57
CA GLN A 94 -14.97 12.47 1.27
C GLN A 94 -13.64 11.72 1.26
N THR A 95 -13.50 10.80 0.28
CA THR A 95 -12.27 10.72 -0.51
C THR A 95 -11.89 12.15 -0.92
N LYS A 96 -10.74 12.63 -0.44
CA LYS A 96 -10.36 14.05 -0.51
C LYS A 96 -10.41 14.56 -1.96
N GLN A 97 -11.21 15.61 -2.14
CA GLN A 97 -11.47 16.50 -3.28
C GLN A 97 -10.75 16.29 -4.62
N THR A 98 -11.56 16.07 -5.68
CA THR A 98 -11.23 16.16 -7.12
C THR A 98 -11.23 17.58 -7.70
N GLN A 99 -11.52 18.63 -6.92
CA GLN A 99 -11.70 20.00 -7.41
C GLN A 99 -10.60 21.00 -6.99
N ILE A 100 -9.40 20.52 -6.62
CA ILE A 100 -8.24 21.40 -6.30
C ILE A 100 -7.42 21.74 -7.58
N LEU A 101 -7.76 21.16 -8.73
CA LEU A 101 -6.98 21.31 -9.97
C LEU A 101 -7.00 22.74 -10.54
N THR A 102 -8.04 23.55 -10.30
CA THR A 102 -8.24 24.85 -10.97
C THR A 102 -7.40 25.98 -10.36
N ASN A 103 -7.18 25.99 -9.05
CA ASN A 103 -6.35 27.01 -8.38
C ASN A 103 -4.85 26.69 -8.45
N LEU A 104 -4.47 25.41 -8.50
CA LEU A 104 -3.10 24.96 -8.72
C LEU A 104 -2.55 25.36 -10.09
N ILE A 105 -3.39 25.41 -11.13
CA ILE A 105 -2.99 25.89 -12.47
C ILE A 105 -2.49 27.35 -12.42
N LYS A 106 -3.15 28.22 -11.65
CA LYS A 106 -2.73 29.63 -11.51
C LYS A 106 -1.38 29.74 -10.78
N GLN A 107 -1.11 28.85 -9.81
CA GLN A 107 0.20 28.75 -9.16
C GLN A 107 1.27 28.12 -10.08
N LYS A 108 0.94 27.08 -10.86
CA LYS A 108 1.82 26.42 -11.85
C LYS A 108 2.28 27.38 -12.95
N ARG A 109 1.44 28.34 -13.36
CA ARG A 109 1.81 29.40 -14.33
C ARG A 109 2.80 30.42 -13.76
N LYS A 110 2.80 30.67 -12.44
CA LYS A 110 3.78 31.53 -11.75
C LYS A 110 5.12 30.83 -11.50
N SER A 111 5.14 29.51 -11.33
CA SER A 111 6.36 28.72 -11.07
C SER A 111 7.10 28.29 -12.35
N LYS A 112 7.26 29.17 -13.34
CA LYS A 112 7.88 28.86 -14.65
C LYS A 112 9.34 28.36 -14.58
N CYS A 113 9.97 28.41 -13.41
CA CYS A 113 11.27 27.77 -13.12
C CYS A 113 11.15 26.79 -11.93
N GLY A 114 10.11 25.95 -11.94
CA GLY A 114 10.00 24.83 -11.00
C GLY A 114 10.96 23.72 -11.42
N LYS A 115 11.86 23.31 -10.54
CA LYS A 115 12.67 22.09 -10.72
C LYS A 115 11.70 20.91 -10.91
N TRP A 116 11.52 20.44 -12.14
CA TRP A 116 10.69 19.28 -12.49
C TRP A 116 11.39 17.99 -12.03
N GLN A 117 11.51 17.84 -10.71
CA GLN A 117 12.18 16.71 -10.10
C GLN A 117 11.17 15.58 -9.91
N LEU A 118 11.53 14.40 -10.40
CA LEU A 118 10.77 13.19 -10.14
C LEU A 118 10.76 12.89 -8.63
N PRO A 119 9.68 12.29 -8.09
CA PRO A 119 9.61 11.87 -6.69
C PRO A 119 10.81 11.02 -6.24
N ILE A 120 11.31 10.16 -7.14
CA ILE A 120 12.52 9.36 -6.93
C ILE A 120 13.54 9.74 -8.02
N PRO A 121 14.48 10.67 -7.74
CA PRO A 121 15.40 11.17 -8.75
C PRO A 121 16.60 10.25 -8.99
N LYS A 122 17.10 9.58 -7.94
CA LYS A 122 18.26 8.70 -7.99
C LYS A 122 17.86 7.34 -7.43
N ILE A 123 18.25 6.30 -8.14
CA ILE A 123 17.88 4.92 -7.85
C ILE A 123 19.15 4.11 -7.77
N GLN A 124 19.15 3.10 -6.90
CA GLN A 124 20.26 2.17 -6.77
C GLN A 124 20.53 1.50 -8.12
N ALA A 125 21.78 1.53 -8.58
CA ALA A 125 22.19 0.81 -9.77
C ALA A 125 22.05 -0.70 -9.53
N LEU A 126 21.48 -1.41 -10.51
CA LEU A 126 21.30 -2.86 -10.47
C LEU A 126 22.36 -3.52 -11.35
N ASN A 127 22.89 -4.65 -10.88
CA ASN A 127 23.83 -5.41 -11.69
C ASN A 127 23.08 -6.20 -12.78
N GLU A 128 23.69 -6.37 -13.95
CA GLU A 128 23.07 -7.12 -15.06
C GLU A 128 22.79 -8.57 -14.67
N ALA A 129 23.64 -9.18 -13.83
CA ALA A 129 23.45 -10.55 -13.34
C ALA A 129 22.19 -10.73 -12.49
N GLU A 130 21.73 -9.68 -11.80
CA GLU A 130 20.49 -9.71 -11.01
C GLU A 130 19.24 -9.57 -11.89
N MET A 131 19.37 -8.93 -13.05
CA MET A 131 18.25 -8.74 -13.98
C MET A 131 18.13 -9.88 -15.01
N LEU A 132 19.27 -10.40 -15.47
CA LEU A 132 19.37 -11.32 -16.59
C LEU A 132 20.07 -12.62 -16.16
N ARG A 133 19.28 -13.59 -15.70
CA ARG A 133 19.77 -14.92 -15.35
C ARG A 133 20.13 -15.73 -16.58
N VAL A 134 21.28 -16.41 -16.55
CA VAL A 134 21.74 -17.25 -17.65
C VAL A 134 20.94 -18.55 -17.71
N VAL A 135 20.40 -18.89 -18.89
CA VAL A 135 19.73 -20.17 -19.14
C VAL A 135 20.63 -21.06 -20.00
N LYS A 136 20.95 -22.25 -19.46
CA LYS A 136 21.74 -23.28 -20.17
C LYS A 136 20.83 -24.15 -21.04
N SER A 137 21.25 -24.45 -22.27
CA SER A 137 20.49 -25.24 -23.26
C SER A 137 21.29 -26.41 -23.85
N GLY A 138 20.57 -27.40 -24.40
CA GLY A 138 21.11 -28.64 -24.98
C GLY A 138 21.27 -29.78 -23.97
N LYS A 139 21.41 -31.02 -24.45
CA LYS A 139 21.51 -32.25 -23.62
C LYS A 139 22.61 -32.14 -22.55
N ARG A 140 23.79 -31.62 -22.93
CA ARG A 140 24.94 -31.40 -22.03
C ARG A 140 24.98 -30.02 -21.38
N ARG A 141 23.97 -29.16 -21.59
CA ARG A 141 23.85 -27.81 -20.98
C ARG A 141 25.05 -26.86 -21.16
N ARG A 142 25.83 -27.02 -22.24
CA ARG A 142 27.01 -26.16 -22.53
C ARG A 142 26.65 -24.79 -23.13
N LYS A 143 25.46 -24.64 -23.74
CA LYS A 143 25.08 -23.41 -24.46
C LYS A 143 24.40 -22.41 -23.53
N THR A 144 24.99 -21.23 -23.33
CA THR A 144 24.57 -20.19 -22.35
C THR A 144 24.12 -18.88 -22.98
N TRP A 145 23.70 -18.87 -24.26
CA TRP A 145 23.37 -17.63 -24.98
C TRP A 145 22.03 -16.98 -24.57
N LYS A 146 21.14 -17.75 -23.92
CA LYS A 146 19.83 -17.26 -23.47
C LYS A 146 19.91 -16.55 -22.12
N ARG A 147 19.05 -15.55 -21.94
CA ARG A 147 18.87 -14.77 -20.71
C ARG A 147 17.41 -14.81 -20.31
N LEU A 148 17.14 -15.14 -19.06
CA LEU A 148 15.81 -15.09 -18.47
C LEU A 148 15.75 -13.85 -17.57
N ILE A 149 14.68 -13.09 -17.71
CA ILE A 149 14.44 -11.88 -16.95
C ILE A 149 13.75 -12.26 -15.65
N ASP A 150 14.42 -12.02 -14.53
CA ASP A 150 13.90 -12.33 -13.18
C ASP A 150 13.18 -11.13 -12.53
N LYS A 151 13.01 -10.03 -13.27
CA LYS A 151 12.24 -8.85 -12.87
C LYS A 151 10.87 -8.82 -13.53
N ILE A 152 9.95 -8.03 -12.97
CA ILE A 152 8.64 -7.82 -13.56
C ILE A 152 8.77 -7.07 -14.88
N SER A 153 7.95 -7.47 -15.83
CA SER A 153 7.92 -6.87 -17.16
C SER A 153 6.50 -6.52 -17.56
N PHE A 154 6.37 -5.47 -18.34
CA PHE A 154 5.16 -5.15 -19.08
C PHE A 154 5.34 -5.59 -20.53
N VAL A 155 4.26 -6.11 -21.07
CA VAL A 155 4.17 -6.63 -22.41
C VAL A 155 2.83 -6.19 -22.96
N GLY A 156 2.83 -5.59 -24.15
CA GLY A 156 1.60 -5.12 -24.80
C GLY A 156 0.62 -6.25 -25.10
N ASN A 157 -0.64 -5.88 -25.38
CA ASN A 157 -1.71 -6.86 -25.62
C ASN A 157 -1.46 -7.75 -26.84
N ASP A 158 -0.78 -7.24 -27.87
CA ASP A 158 -0.48 -7.96 -29.12
C ASP A 158 0.80 -8.81 -29.05
N PHE A 159 1.27 -9.16 -27.86
CA PHE A 159 2.51 -9.91 -27.72
C PHE A 159 2.36 -11.38 -28.06
N THR A 160 3.05 -11.78 -29.12
CA THR A 160 3.30 -13.17 -29.47
C THR A 160 4.75 -13.54 -29.13
N ARG A 161 4.94 -14.75 -28.56
CA ARG A 161 6.28 -15.22 -28.21
C ARG A 161 7.03 -15.61 -29.48
N LYS A 162 8.27 -15.13 -29.62
CA LYS A 162 9.16 -15.55 -30.72
C LYS A 162 9.47 -17.04 -30.62
N ASN A 163 9.73 -17.68 -31.76
CA ASN A 163 10.17 -19.09 -31.80
C ASN A 163 11.37 -19.29 -30.84
N PRO A 164 11.37 -20.35 -29.99
CA PRO A 164 12.44 -20.61 -29.01
C PRO A 164 13.86 -20.62 -29.58
N LYS A 165 14.05 -20.89 -30.87
CA LYS A 165 15.37 -20.84 -31.50
C LYS A 165 15.94 -19.41 -31.62
N PHE A 166 15.09 -18.40 -31.79
CA PHE A 166 15.47 -16.99 -31.96
C PHE A 166 15.25 -16.14 -30.69
N GLU A 167 14.56 -16.69 -29.69
CA GLU A 167 14.33 -16.01 -28.41
C GLU A 167 15.60 -16.05 -27.53
N ARG A 168 16.29 -14.91 -27.43
CA ARG A 168 17.43 -14.71 -26.53
C ARG A 168 17.00 -14.25 -25.14
N TYR A 169 16.12 -13.25 -25.06
CA TYR A 169 15.59 -12.70 -23.81
C TYR A 169 14.21 -13.29 -23.52
N ILE A 170 14.11 -14.07 -22.45
CA ILE A 170 12.89 -14.75 -22.03
C ILE A 170 12.24 -13.92 -20.93
N ARG A 171 11.02 -13.44 -21.21
CA ARG A 171 10.13 -12.79 -20.22
C ARG A 171 9.11 -13.82 -19.74
N PRO A 172 9.21 -14.38 -18.53
CA PRO A 172 8.28 -15.40 -18.05
C PRO A 172 6.87 -14.82 -17.85
N SER A 173 5.82 -15.56 -18.22
CA SER A 173 4.43 -15.07 -18.15
C SER A 173 3.98 -14.71 -16.74
N SER A 174 4.51 -15.38 -15.71
CA SER A 174 4.21 -15.09 -14.30
C SER A 174 4.68 -13.71 -13.85
N LEU A 175 5.70 -13.16 -14.50
CA LEU A 175 6.24 -11.82 -14.20
C LEU A 175 5.73 -10.77 -15.20
N ARG A 176 4.70 -11.08 -15.99
CA ARG A 176 4.09 -10.13 -16.93
C ARG A 176 2.87 -9.48 -16.30
N PHE A 177 2.99 -8.21 -15.95
CA PHE A 177 1.96 -7.46 -15.27
C PHE A 177 1.30 -6.50 -16.27
N LYS A 178 -0.02 -6.33 -16.13
CA LYS A 178 -0.82 -5.43 -16.98
C LYS A 178 -1.34 -4.20 -16.23
N LYS A 179 -1.51 -4.31 -14.91
CA LYS A 179 -2.05 -3.26 -14.05
C LYS A 179 -1.02 -2.76 -13.05
N ALA A 180 -1.14 -1.51 -12.67
CA ALA A 180 -0.38 -0.88 -11.60
C ALA A 180 -1.34 -0.27 -10.57
N ASN A 181 -0.93 -0.30 -9.30
CA ASN A 181 -1.58 0.44 -8.23
C ASN A 181 -0.98 1.85 -8.17
N VAL A 182 -1.73 2.84 -8.65
CA VAL A 182 -1.27 4.21 -8.85
C VAL A 182 -1.85 5.12 -7.77
N TYR A 183 -0.97 5.73 -6.98
CA TYR A 183 -1.31 6.76 -6.01
C TYR A 183 -1.36 8.13 -6.68
N HIS A 184 -2.42 8.89 -6.39
CA HIS A 184 -2.58 10.27 -6.83
C HIS A 184 -2.43 11.23 -5.63
N SER A 185 -1.46 12.15 -5.73
CA SER A 185 -1.02 12.97 -4.59
C SER A 185 -2.02 14.01 -4.11
N GLU A 186 -2.84 14.59 -5.00
CA GLU A 186 -3.82 15.63 -4.64
C GLU A 186 -5.05 15.02 -3.94
N LEU A 187 -5.67 14.01 -4.58
CA LEU A 187 -6.77 13.19 -4.07
C LEU A 187 -6.44 12.34 -2.84
N LYS A 188 -5.16 11.99 -2.64
CA LYS A 188 -4.70 11.06 -1.60
C LYS A 188 -5.40 9.70 -1.65
N SER A 189 -5.67 9.23 -2.86
CA SER A 189 -6.31 7.94 -3.15
C SER A 189 -5.46 7.12 -4.12
N THR A 190 -5.71 5.82 -4.16
CA THR A 190 -5.03 4.85 -5.01
C THR A 190 -6.01 4.22 -6.00
N PHE A 191 -5.56 3.97 -7.23
CA PHE A 191 -6.37 3.42 -8.31
C PHE A 191 -5.64 2.26 -8.98
N SER A 192 -6.37 1.19 -9.36
CA SER A 192 -5.80 0.06 -10.11
C SER A 192 -5.93 0.32 -11.60
N LEU A 193 -4.91 0.97 -12.17
CA LEU A 193 -4.92 1.45 -13.55
C LEU A 193 -4.18 0.49 -14.48
N ASP A 194 -4.64 0.37 -15.72
CA ASP A 194 -3.94 -0.38 -16.76
C ASP A 194 -2.67 0.34 -17.21
N ILE A 195 -1.59 -0.42 -17.38
CA ILE A 195 -0.34 0.05 -17.94
C ILE A 195 -0.50 0.06 -19.47
N ILE A 196 -0.17 1.20 -20.08
CA ILE A 196 -0.17 1.38 -21.53
C ILE A 196 1.21 1.06 -22.10
N SER A 197 2.24 1.68 -21.52
CA SER A 197 3.62 1.51 -21.99
C SER A 197 4.65 1.77 -20.90
N VAL A 198 5.87 1.25 -21.09
CA VAL A 198 7.04 1.60 -20.28
C VAL A 198 7.83 2.65 -21.07
N LYS A 199 8.03 3.83 -20.49
CA LYS A 199 8.70 4.95 -21.18
C LYS A 199 10.19 5.04 -20.88
N VAL A 200 10.56 4.93 -19.62
CA VAL A 200 11.95 5.08 -19.19
C VAL A 200 12.25 4.13 -18.06
N ASN A 201 13.20 3.22 -18.29
CA ASN A 201 13.88 2.52 -17.21
C ASN A 201 15.20 3.26 -16.90
N PRO A 202 15.43 3.68 -15.64
CA PRO A 202 16.61 4.45 -15.24
C PRO A 202 17.94 3.69 -15.37
N GLN A 203 17.92 2.36 -15.46
CA GLN A 203 19.13 1.54 -15.51
C GLN A 203 19.72 1.47 -16.93
N SER A 204 18.88 1.29 -17.95
CA SER A 204 19.30 1.22 -19.36
C SER A 204 18.11 1.28 -20.30
N ASN A 205 18.34 1.83 -21.50
CA ASN A 205 17.35 1.86 -22.57
C ASN A 205 16.97 0.45 -23.09
N LEU A 206 17.88 -0.54 -22.97
CA LEU A 206 17.58 -1.93 -23.28
C LEU A 206 16.40 -2.46 -22.44
N TYR A 207 16.38 -2.08 -21.15
CA TYR A 207 15.35 -2.51 -20.21
C TYR A 207 14.01 -1.81 -20.48
N THR A 208 14.04 -0.56 -20.94
CA THR A 208 12.86 0.12 -21.48
C THR A 208 12.25 -0.67 -22.63
N ASN A 209 13.06 -1.06 -23.62
CA ASN A 209 12.59 -1.81 -24.79
C ASN A 209 12.07 -3.21 -24.45
N LEU A 210 12.69 -3.87 -23.47
CA LEU A 210 12.22 -5.15 -22.94
C LEU A 210 10.98 -4.99 -22.04
N GLY A 211 10.60 -3.77 -21.68
CA GLY A 211 9.48 -3.46 -20.80
C GLY A 211 9.73 -3.86 -19.36
N ILE A 212 10.98 -3.91 -18.90
CA ILE A 212 11.31 -4.29 -17.52
C ILE A 212 10.94 -3.14 -16.58
N ILE A 213 10.21 -3.48 -15.51
CA ILE A 213 9.75 -2.55 -14.50
C ILE A 213 10.52 -2.81 -13.21
N THR A 214 11.39 -1.85 -12.88
CA THR A 214 12.12 -1.76 -11.61
C THR A 214 11.70 -0.50 -10.86
N LYS A 215 12.16 -0.35 -9.62
CA LYS A 215 11.96 0.89 -8.88
C LYS A 215 12.40 2.12 -9.68
N GLY A 216 11.54 3.13 -9.68
CA GLY A 216 11.68 4.41 -10.37
C GLY A 216 11.59 4.36 -11.89
N THR A 217 11.17 3.22 -12.47
CA THR A 217 10.73 3.16 -13.88
C THR A 217 9.54 4.09 -14.09
N ILE A 218 9.56 4.83 -15.21
CA ILE A 218 8.43 5.67 -15.63
C ILE A 218 7.56 4.85 -16.57
N ILE A 219 6.31 4.70 -16.18
CA ILE A 219 5.27 4.01 -16.92
C ILE A 219 4.17 4.99 -17.33
N GLU A 220 3.55 4.71 -18.46
CA GLU A 220 2.34 5.38 -18.92
C GLU A 220 1.14 4.53 -18.49
N VAL A 221 0.21 5.14 -17.77
CA VAL A 221 -0.97 4.47 -17.23
C VAL A 221 -2.24 5.10 -17.78
N ASN A 222 -3.26 4.28 -17.98
CA ASN A 222 -4.58 4.74 -18.40
C ASN A 222 -5.27 5.46 -17.24
N VAL A 223 -5.65 6.71 -17.42
CA VAL A 223 -6.31 7.56 -16.42
C VAL A 223 -7.74 7.95 -16.81
N SER A 224 -8.35 7.23 -17.77
CA SER A 224 -9.74 7.46 -18.18
C SER A 224 -10.72 7.39 -17.01
N GLU A 225 -10.47 6.50 -16.05
CA GLU A 225 -11.28 6.36 -14.82
C GLU A 225 -11.22 7.59 -13.90
N LEU A 226 -10.18 8.41 -14.00
CA LEU A 226 -10.02 9.62 -13.19
C LEU A 226 -10.80 10.82 -13.74
N GLY A 227 -11.27 10.75 -14.98
CA GLY A 227 -12.02 11.83 -15.62
C GLY A 227 -11.23 13.15 -15.71
N LEU A 228 -9.91 13.07 -15.90
CA LEU A 228 -9.06 14.27 -16.02
C LEU A 228 -9.35 14.98 -17.35
N VAL A 229 -9.57 16.29 -17.30
CA VAL A 229 -9.89 17.10 -18.48
C VAL A 229 -8.91 18.27 -18.58
N THR A 230 -8.46 18.55 -19.80
CA THR A 230 -7.65 19.74 -20.09
C THR A 230 -8.51 21.01 -20.09
N GLN A 231 -7.90 22.19 -20.01
CA GLN A 231 -8.66 23.47 -20.09
C GLN A 231 -9.48 23.60 -21.39
N SER A 232 -9.07 22.90 -22.45
CA SER A 232 -9.75 22.88 -23.74
C SER A 232 -10.89 21.86 -23.82
N GLY A 233 -11.26 21.21 -22.71
CA GLY A 233 -12.34 20.22 -22.67
C GLY A 233 -11.95 18.82 -23.20
N LYS A 234 -10.71 18.62 -23.67
CA LYS A 234 -10.23 17.29 -24.09
C LYS A 234 -9.96 16.40 -22.88
N VAL A 235 -10.50 15.19 -22.90
CA VAL A 235 -10.29 14.16 -21.88
C VAL A 235 -8.86 13.60 -21.98
N ILE A 236 -8.17 13.54 -20.84
CA ILE A 236 -6.87 12.91 -20.70
C ILE A 236 -7.10 11.45 -20.35
N TRP A 237 -6.62 10.55 -21.21
CA TRP A 237 -6.74 9.10 -21.01
C TRP A 237 -5.40 8.45 -20.65
N ALA A 238 -4.26 9.13 -20.79
CA ALA A 238 -2.94 8.60 -20.43
C ALA A 238 -2.14 9.63 -19.61
N LYS A 239 -1.42 9.16 -18.59
CA LYS A 239 -0.51 9.99 -17.81
C LYS A 239 0.70 9.19 -17.33
N PHE A 240 1.82 9.88 -17.07
CA PHE A 240 3.00 9.23 -16.53
C PHE A 240 2.88 8.98 -15.04
N ALA A 241 3.39 7.83 -14.60
CA ALA A 241 3.55 7.46 -13.22
C ALA A 241 4.95 6.89 -13.00
N GLN A 242 5.52 7.15 -11.82
CA GLN A 242 6.81 6.60 -11.43
C GLN A 242 6.61 5.46 -10.44
N VAL A 243 7.21 4.31 -10.71
CA VAL A 243 7.16 3.14 -9.81
C VAL A 243 7.96 3.41 -8.54
N THR A 244 7.39 3.15 -7.37
CA THR A 244 8.00 3.52 -6.08
C THR A 244 8.58 2.34 -5.31
N ASN A 245 8.07 1.13 -5.51
CA ASN A 245 8.53 -0.09 -4.85
C ASN A 245 9.45 -0.93 -5.74
N ASN A 246 9.98 -2.02 -5.18
CA ASN A 246 10.67 -3.08 -5.91
C ASN A 246 9.65 -4.19 -6.19
N PRO A 247 9.01 -4.18 -7.37
CA PRO A 247 7.81 -4.99 -7.59
C PRO A 247 8.11 -6.50 -7.53
N GLU A 248 9.35 -6.91 -7.78
CA GLU A 248 9.80 -8.31 -7.71
C GLU A 248 9.74 -8.93 -6.31
N LEU A 249 9.76 -8.11 -5.25
CA LEU A 249 9.69 -8.58 -3.86
C LEU A 249 8.25 -8.66 -3.36
N ASP A 250 7.40 -7.74 -3.83
CA ASP A 250 6.04 -7.55 -3.32
C ASP A 250 4.97 -8.26 -4.16
N GLY A 251 5.26 -8.53 -5.44
CA GLY A 251 4.28 -9.04 -6.40
C GLY A 251 3.22 -8.01 -6.81
N CYS A 252 3.48 -6.72 -6.57
CA CYS A 252 2.61 -5.60 -6.91
C CYS A 252 3.45 -4.45 -7.52
N ILE A 253 2.92 -3.76 -8.53
CA ILE A 253 3.52 -2.53 -9.05
C ILE A 253 2.83 -1.35 -8.36
N ASN A 254 3.50 -0.71 -7.40
CA ASN A 254 3.04 0.52 -6.79
C ASN A 254 3.72 1.71 -7.49
N ALA A 255 2.93 2.69 -7.92
CA ALA A 255 3.42 3.86 -8.62
C ALA A 255 2.78 5.15 -8.10
N THR A 256 3.44 6.27 -8.29
CA THR A 256 2.93 7.61 -8.00
C THR A 256 2.73 8.35 -9.30
N LEU A 257 1.53 8.88 -9.52
CA LEU A 257 1.19 9.66 -10.70
C LEU A 257 1.99 10.97 -10.70
N LEU A 258 2.60 11.31 -11.84
CA LEU A 258 3.36 12.55 -12.02
C LEU A 258 2.41 13.66 -12.46
N VAL A 259 2.03 14.55 -11.54
CA VAL A 259 0.95 15.54 -11.74
C VAL A 259 1.39 16.83 -12.41
#